data_AF-A0A6A4ZJY9-F1
#
_entry.id   AF-A0A6A4ZJY9-F1
#
_cell.length_a   1.000
_cell.length_b   1.000
_cell.length_c   1.000
_cell.angle_alpha   90.00
_cell.angle_beta   90.00
_cell.angle_gamma   90.00
#
_symmetry.space_group_name_H-M   'P 1'
#
loop_
_entity.id
_entity.type
_entity.pdbx_description
1 polymer ?
#
loop_
_entity_poly.entity_id
_entity_poly.type
_entity_poly.pdbx_seq_one_letter_code
_entity_poly.pdbx_strand_id
1 'polypeptide(L)'
;MLHKLVVSKSYVVRGAPSPTVAARVEALTAWIEYVLGYVVVVLLAVDIFANNWQLIDYIGDGRHFMTPLINSPTVDAVEAKYYFPKQMAPSTVSQVGRYMVKAAVDAVAADGASSFVLALGNFLIQDANNDICGTLARTYPLNNTVTIGSSVVLGVVVDTLTYMRGNAFAQFFGTADPNVAAVGSNHSVLLDMGYLPGRVNTDMRLTTPLVVAAKANATNISAYRFFSKSFCSACSPATELGLDLCSISYTFNDTSKVLTVKSSQAVYGTYHALGFIFDRSWTPMLSICARALSILLVVAIYAVSQRTVVWIDESDLSWWTRLVHFVAPKQYRQPCLAFRVSDVCFNSDVYV
;
A
#
# COMPACT_ATOMS: atom_id res chain seq x y z
N MET A 1 -27.51 -70.36 -61.66
CA MET A 1 -28.92 -70.11 -61.26
C MET A 1 -28.99 -70.22 -59.75
N LEU A 2 -29.45 -69.29 -58.92
CA LEU A 2 -30.00 -67.94 -59.02
C LEU A 2 -29.83 -67.36 -57.59
N HIS A 3 -29.18 -66.20 -57.46
CA HIS A 3 -29.76 -64.96 -56.93
C HIS A 3 -29.86 -64.75 -55.40
N LYS A 4 -28.96 -63.87 -54.92
CA LYS A 4 -29.17 -62.68 -54.08
C LYS A 4 -30.30 -62.69 -53.04
N LEU A 5 -29.93 -62.47 -51.78
CA LEU A 5 -30.59 -61.51 -50.89
C LEU A 5 -29.53 -60.86 -49.98
N VAL A 6 -28.89 -59.82 -50.50
CA VAL A 6 -28.12 -58.86 -49.70
C VAL A 6 -29.14 -57.89 -49.11
N VAL A 7 -29.43 -58.04 -47.82
CA VAL A 7 -30.19 -57.03 -47.07
C VAL A 7 -29.22 -55.90 -46.73
N SER A 8 -29.28 -54.81 -47.50
CA SER A 8 -28.64 -53.54 -47.16
C SER A 8 -29.33 -52.96 -45.91
N LYS A 9 -28.67 -53.07 -44.74
CA LYS A 9 -29.01 -52.23 -43.59
C LYS A 9 -28.51 -50.82 -43.86
N SER A 10 -29.39 -49.97 -44.37
CA SER A 10 -29.16 -48.53 -44.42
C SER A 10 -29.09 -47.99 -42.99
N TYR A 11 -27.88 -47.67 -42.51
CA TYR A 11 -27.73 -46.88 -41.30
C TYR A 11 -28.12 -45.44 -41.64
N VAL A 12 -29.30 -45.03 -41.20
CA VAL A 12 -29.66 -43.61 -41.14
C VAL A 12 -28.78 -42.98 -40.08
N VAL A 13 -27.73 -42.27 -40.50
CA VAL A 13 -27.03 -41.32 -39.64
C VAL A 13 -28.03 -40.21 -39.35
N ARG A 14 -28.78 -40.32 -38.24
CA ARG A 14 -29.52 -39.17 -37.71
C ARG A 14 -28.48 -38.12 -37.37
N GLY A 15 -28.46 -37.03 -38.14
CA GLY A 15 -27.76 -35.82 -37.74
C GLY A 15 -28.15 -35.46 -36.31
N ALA A 16 -27.17 -35.06 -35.51
CA ALA A 16 -27.40 -34.68 -34.12
C ALA A 16 -28.58 -33.69 -34.05
N PRO A 17 -29.57 -33.91 -33.16
CA PRO A 17 -30.69 -32.99 -33.05
C PRO A 17 -30.18 -31.59 -32.72
N SER A 18 -30.82 -30.57 -33.29
CA SER A 18 -30.52 -29.17 -32.98
C SER A 18 -30.53 -28.96 -31.46
N PRO A 19 -29.49 -28.35 -30.87
CA PRO A 19 -29.36 -28.26 -29.43
C PRO A 19 -30.59 -27.57 -28.86
N THR A 20 -31.25 -28.25 -27.93
CA THR A 20 -32.38 -27.71 -27.18
C THR A 20 -31.94 -26.45 -26.44
N VAL A 21 -32.90 -25.58 -26.07
CA VAL A 21 -32.59 -24.37 -25.29
C VAL A 21 -31.81 -24.72 -24.01
N ALA A 22 -32.12 -25.86 -23.38
CA ALA A 22 -31.36 -26.40 -22.24
C ALA A 22 -29.89 -26.68 -22.59
N ALA A 23 -29.59 -27.33 -23.71
CA ALA A 23 -28.21 -27.61 -24.13
C ALA A 23 -27.43 -26.33 -24.48
N ARG A 24 -28.11 -25.30 -25.00
CA ARG A 24 -27.49 -23.98 -25.23
C ARG A 24 -27.21 -23.23 -23.93
N VAL A 25 -28.12 -23.33 -22.95
CA VAL A 25 -27.95 -22.75 -21.62
C VAL A 25 -26.80 -23.45 -20.88
N GLU A 26 -26.71 -24.78 -20.93
CA GLU A 26 -25.60 -25.54 -20.33
C GLU A 26 -24.24 -25.23 -20.99
N ALA A 27 -24.21 -25.08 -22.31
CA ALA A 27 -22.99 -24.67 -23.01
C ALA A 27 -22.57 -23.24 -22.64
N LEU A 28 -23.54 -22.34 -22.48
CA LEU A 28 -23.30 -20.96 -22.08
C LEU A 28 -22.81 -20.87 -20.63
N THR A 29 -23.42 -21.61 -19.69
CA THR A 29 -22.98 -21.64 -18.29
C THR A 29 -21.57 -22.24 -18.17
N ALA A 30 -21.28 -23.34 -18.86
CA ALA A 30 -19.94 -23.92 -18.88
C ALA A 30 -18.88 -22.93 -19.42
N TRP A 31 -19.23 -22.16 -20.45
CA TRP A 31 -18.34 -21.13 -21.00
C TRP A 31 -18.13 -19.96 -20.03
N ILE A 32 -19.20 -19.47 -19.40
CA ILE A 32 -19.12 -18.40 -18.39
C ILE A 32 -18.23 -18.84 -17.23
N GLU A 33 -18.42 -20.05 -16.72
CA GLU A 33 -17.62 -20.57 -15.62
C GLU A 33 -16.14 -20.74 -15.99
N TYR A 34 -15.85 -21.15 -17.22
CA TYR A 34 -14.46 -21.22 -17.70
C TYR A 34 -13.81 -19.84 -17.75
N VAL A 35 -14.53 -18.82 -18.24
CA VAL A 35 -14.06 -17.43 -18.27
C VAL A 35 -13.86 -16.89 -16.85
N LEU A 36 -14.81 -17.12 -15.94
CA LEU A 36 -14.69 -16.72 -14.54
C LEU A 36 -13.49 -17.40 -13.87
N GLY A 37 -13.28 -18.70 -14.08
CA GLY A 37 -12.13 -19.42 -13.56
C GLY A 37 -10.80 -18.82 -14.06
N TYR A 38 -10.72 -18.44 -15.33
CA TYR A 38 -9.53 -17.76 -15.87
C TYR A 38 -9.30 -16.39 -15.22
N VAL A 39 -10.35 -15.58 -15.07
CA VAL A 39 -10.26 -14.26 -14.40
C VAL A 39 -9.79 -14.42 -12.95
N VAL A 40 -10.33 -15.40 -12.20
CA VAL A 40 -9.90 -15.69 -10.82
C VAL A 40 -8.42 -16.06 -10.76
N VAL A 41 -7.92 -16.90 -11.68
CA VAL A 41 -6.50 -17.27 -11.73
C VAL A 41 -5.62 -16.05 -12.03
N VAL A 42 -6.03 -15.18 -12.96
CA VAL A 42 -5.29 -13.94 -13.26
C VAL A 42 -5.27 -13.01 -12.06
N LEU A 43 -6.41 -12.78 -11.39
CA LEU A 43 -6.48 -11.95 -10.19
C LEU A 43 -5.64 -12.52 -9.05
N LEU A 44 -5.63 -13.85 -8.87
CA LEU A 44 -4.79 -14.52 -7.88
C LEU A 44 -3.31 -14.34 -8.18
N ALA A 45 -2.91 -14.44 -9.45
CA ALA A 45 -1.53 -14.16 -9.84
C ALA A 45 -1.16 -12.69 -9.54
N VAL A 46 -2.02 -11.74 -9.90
CA VAL A 46 -1.81 -10.32 -9.58
C VAL A 46 -1.70 -10.12 -8.07
N ASP A 47 -2.58 -10.72 -7.26
CA ASP A 47 -2.53 -10.60 -5.80
C ASP A 47 -1.23 -11.18 -5.20
N ILE A 48 -0.73 -12.31 -5.71
CA ILE A 48 0.53 -12.91 -5.23
C ILE A 48 1.74 -12.01 -5.52
N PHE A 49 1.76 -11.31 -6.65
CA PHE A 49 2.91 -10.48 -7.04
C PHE A 49 2.78 -9.01 -6.63
N ALA A 50 1.62 -8.41 -6.86
CA ALA A 50 1.38 -6.98 -6.64
C ALA A 50 1.03 -6.64 -5.19
N ASN A 51 0.42 -7.55 -4.41
CA ASN A 51 0.14 -7.33 -2.99
C ASN A 51 1.20 -7.96 -2.06
N ASN A 52 2.39 -8.25 -2.58
CA ASN A 52 3.49 -8.79 -1.80
C ASN A 52 4.46 -7.68 -1.39
N TRP A 53 4.21 -7.11 -0.22
CA TRP A 53 5.03 -6.03 0.33
C TRP A 53 6.50 -6.41 0.50
N GLN A 54 6.81 -7.68 0.79
CA GLN A 54 8.20 -8.15 0.89
C GLN A 54 8.91 -8.09 -0.47
N LEU A 55 8.21 -8.46 -1.55
CA LEU A 55 8.74 -8.38 -2.90
C LEU A 55 8.91 -6.92 -3.35
N ILE A 56 7.93 -6.07 -3.06
CA ILE A 56 7.97 -4.64 -3.39
C ILE A 56 9.09 -3.93 -2.61
N ASP A 57 9.26 -4.22 -1.32
CA ASP A 57 10.34 -3.67 -0.50
C ASP A 57 11.73 -4.11 -0.99
N TYR A 58 11.85 -5.35 -1.50
CA TYR A 58 13.11 -5.89 -2.00
C TYR A 58 13.52 -5.34 -3.37
N ILE A 59 12.57 -5.26 -4.33
CA ILE A 59 12.85 -4.81 -5.70
C ILE A 59 12.70 -3.29 -5.84
N GLY A 60 11.90 -2.68 -4.96
CA GLY A 60 11.57 -1.27 -5.00
C GLY A 60 12.74 -0.37 -4.62
N ASP A 61 12.85 0.76 -5.31
CA ASP A 61 13.83 1.80 -5.00
C ASP A 61 13.33 2.71 -3.87
N GLY A 62 12.76 2.17 -2.79
CA GLY A 62 12.20 2.97 -1.69
C GLY A 62 13.26 3.61 -0.79
N ARG A 63 14.48 3.05 -0.77
CA ARG A 63 15.53 3.43 0.19
C ARG A 63 16.14 4.81 -0.08
N HIS A 64 16.04 5.35 -1.30
CA HIS A 64 16.56 6.70 -1.59
C HIS A 64 15.86 7.81 -0.80
N PHE A 65 14.63 7.61 -0.33
CA PHE A 65 13.95 8.56 0.53
C PHE A 65 14.60 8.70 1.92
N MET A 66 15.36 7.69 2.36
CA MET A 66 15.96 7.64 3.70
C MET A 66 17.28 8.41 3.80
N THR A 67 17.87 8.81 2.66
CA THR A 67 19.18 9.49 2.57
C THR A 67 19.44 10.57 3.63
N PRO A 68 18.52 11.52 3.94
CA PRO A 68 18.79 12.54 4.96
C PRO A 68 19.00 11.99 6.38
N LEU A 69 18.46 10.80 6.68
CA LEU A 69 18.42 10.19 8.01
C LEU A 69 19.42 9.03 8.20
N ILE A 70 20.03 8.49 7.14
CA ILE A 70 20.94 7.32 7.20
C ILE A 70 22.06 7.50 8.26
N ASN A 71 22.61 8.70 8.39
CA ASN A 71 23.70 9.00 9.34
C ASN A 71 23.20 9.72 10.62
N SER A 72 21.93 9.56 10.97
CA SER A 72 21.29 10.22 12.11
C SER A 72 20.39 9.21 12.85
N PRO A 73 20.99 8.27 13.62
CA PRO A 73 20.27 7.13 14.19
C PRO A 73 19.31 7.49 15.34
N THR A 74 19.36 8.73 15.83
CA THR A 74 18.50 9.21 16.92
C THR A 74 17.90 10.57 16.57
N VAL A 75 16.77 10.89 17.20
CA VAL A 75 16.13 12.21 17.05
C VAL A 75 17.09 13.35 17.41
N ASP A 76 17.88 13.17 18.48
CA ASP A 76 18.85 14.18 18.91
C ASP A 76 20.00 14.33 17.90
N ALA A 77 20.39 13.25 17.20
CA ALA A 77 21.37 13.33 16.11
C ALA A 77 20.82 14.06 14.88
N VAL A 78 19.52 13.93 14.59
CA VAL A 78 18.84 14.74 13.57
C VAL A 78 18.85 16.20 13.98
N GLU A 79 18.47 16.49 15.23
CA GLU A 79 18.44 17.86 15.75
C GLU A 79 19.83 18.53 15.77
N ALA A 80 20.88 17.77 16.06
CA ALA A 80 22.25 18.27 16.01
C ALA A 80 22.78 18.49 14.58
N LYS A 81 22.27 17.74 13.60
CA LYS A 81 22.72 17.80 12.20
C LYS A 81 22.07 18.94 11.41
N TYR A 82 20.78 19.19 11.64
CA TYR A 82 19.99 20.15 10.87
C TYR A 82 19.70 21.43 11.65
N TYR A 83 19.60 22.55 10.94
CA TYR A 83 19.16 23.82 11.52
C TYR A 83 17.65 23.94 11.42
N PHE A 84 17.00 24.19 12.56
CA PHE A 84 15.55 24.30 12.67
C PHE A 84 15.11 25.74 13.03
N PRO A 85 13.96 26.21 12.54
CA PRO A 85 13.35 27.43 13.02
C PRO A 85 12.98 27.30 14.50
N LYS A 86 12.83 28.44 15.18
CA LYS A 86 12.32 28.46 16.56
C LYS A 86 10.96 27.76 16.64
N GLN A 87 10.78 26.88 17.63
CA GLN A 87 9.56 26.11 17.88
C GLN A 87 9.18 25.12 16.76
N MET A 88 10.10 24.80 15.84
CA MET A 88 9.90 23.82 14.76
C MET A 88 11.03 22.79 14.72
N ALA A 89 11.67 22.55 15.86
CA ALA A 89 12.69 21.52 16.06
C ALA A 89 12.09 20.28 16.76
N PRO A 90 12.69 19.08 16.62
CA PRO A 90 12.22 17.87 17.29
C PRO A 90 12.06 17.99 18.82
N SER A 91 12.90 18.78 19.48
CA SER A 91 12.81 19.07 20.92
C SER A 91 11.66 20.00 21.31
N THR A 92 11.15 20.80 20.37
CA THR A 92 10.18 21.88 20.64
C THR A 92 8.74 21.58 20.21
N VAL A 93 8.54 20.52 19.40
CA VAL A 93 7.20 20.03 19.03
C VAL A 93 6.57 19.25 20.20
N SER A 94 5.28 18.89 20.09
CA SER A 94 4.62 18.12 21.14
C SER A 94 5.29 16.75 21.36
N GLN A 95 5.03 16.14 22.52
CA GLN A 95 5.53 14.79 22.83
C GLN A 95 5.06 13.75 21.81
N VAL A 96 3.83 13.90 21.29
CA VAL A 96 3.31 13.02 20.23
C VAL A 96 4.06 13.27 18.92
N GLY A 97 4.34 14.54 18.59
CA GLY A 97 5.14 14.89 17.44
C GLY A 97 6.56 14.33 17.51
N ARG A 98 7.21 14.44 18.67
CA ARG A 98 8.54 13.86 18.91
C ARG A 98 8.52 12.33 18.81
N TYR A 99 7.48 11.68 19.32
CA TYR A 99 7.29 10.23 19.16
C TYR A 99 7.15 9.83 17.68
N MET A 100 6.39 10.59 16.89
CA MET A 100 6.24 10.34 15.45
C MET A 100 7.54 10.54 14.67
N VAL A 101 8.29 11.60 14.97
CA VAL A 101 9.64 11.80 14.41
C VAL A 101 10.56 10.65 14.80
N LYS A 102 10.52 10.22 16.06
CA LYS A 102 11.31 9.07 16.54
C LYS A 102 10.98 7.80 15.76
N ALA A 103 9.70 7.50 15.53
CA ALA A 103 9.31 6.32 14.77
C ALA A 103 9.87 6.34 13.34
N ALA A 104 9.84 7.50 12.66
CA ALA A 104 10.44 7.63 11.33
C ALA A 104 11.97 7.43 11.35
N VAL A 105 12.66 8.00 12.35
CA VAL A 105 14.12 7.84 12.51
C VAL A 105 14.50 6.39 12.85
N ASP A 106 13.77 5.75 13.77
CA ASP A 106 14.00 4.36 14.17
C ASP A 106 13.78 3.40 12.99
N ALA A 107 12.77 3.66 12.15
CA ALA A 107 12.51 2.84 10.97
C ALA A 107 13.66 2.91 9.94
N VAL A 108 14.29 4.08 9.78
CA VAL A 108 15.51 4.24 8.97
C VAL A 108 16.71 3.56 9.64
N ALA A 109 16.89 3.76 10.94
CA ALA A 109 18.02 3.21 11.70
C ALA A 109 18.00 1.67 11.77
N ALA A 110 16.81 1.06 11.77
CA ALA A 110 16.63 -0.38 11.73
C ALA A 110 16.95 -1.02 10.36
N ASP A 111 17.28 -0.21 9.34
CA ASP A 111 17.69 -0.65 8.00
C ASP A 111 16.71 -1.65 7.34
N GLY A 112 15.42 -1.46 7.58
CA GLY A 112 14.37 -2.33 7.07
C GLY A 112 14.24 -3.67 7.80
N ALA A 113 14.83 -3.86 8.99
CA ALA A 113 14.57 -5.06 9.79
C ALA A 113 13.13 -5.12 10.31
N SER A 114 12.58 -3.97 10.71
CA SER A 114 11.27 -3.84 11.36
C SER A 114 10.17 -3.22 10.49
N SER A 115 10.51 -2.62 9.36
CA SER A 115 9.58 -1.82 8.56
C SER A 115 9.75 -2.09 7.07
N PHE A 116 8.66 -1.98 6.31
CA PHE A 116 8.67 -1.96 4.85
C PHE A 116 8.85 -0.53 4.35
N VAL A 117 9.57 -0.37 3.24
CA VAL A 117 9.89 0.92 2.62
C VAL A 117 9.54 0.83 1.14
N LEU A 118 8.45 1.47 0.75
CA LEU A 118 7.92 1.35 -0.59
C LEU A 118 8.08 2.66 -1.36
N ALA A 119 8.44 2.57 -2.62
CA ALA A 119 8.27 3.66 -3.59
C ALA A 119 6.90 3.50 -4.25
N LEU A 120 6.04 4.51 -4.13
CA LEU A 120 4.68 4.52 -4.68
C LEU A 120 4.62 5.11 -6.10
N GLY A 121 5.63 5.90 -6.48
CA GLY A 121 5.78 6.43 -7.83
C GLY A 121 6.13 7.91 -7.85
N ASN A 122 6.12 8.49 -9.06
CA ASN A 122 6.46 9.88 -9.32
C ASN A 122 5.25 10.61 -9.89
N PHE A 123 4.90 11.74 -9.28
CA PHE A 123 3.71 12.52 -9.63
C PHE A 123 4.13 13.90 -10.15
N LEU A 124 3.60 14.31 -11.30
CA LEU A 124 3.96 15.58 -11.92
C LEU A 124 3.44 16.75 -11.06
N ILE A 125 4.33 17.69 -10.73
CA ILE A 125 3.98 18.91 -10.01
C ILE A 125 3.53 19.97 -11.03
N GLN A 126 2.23 20.25 -11.06
CA GLN A 126 1.62 21.18 -12.02
C GLN A 126 1.16 22.50 -11.37
N ASP A 127 0.85 22.48 -10.07
CA ASP A 127 0.33 23.63 -9.34
C ASP A 127 0.78 23.64 -7.87
N ALA A 128 0.34 24.65 -7.13
CA ALA A 128 0.68 24.84 -5.72
C ALA A 128 0.02 23.83 -4.77
N ASN A 129 -0.98 23.05 -5.20
CA ASN A 129 -1.62 22.05 -4.34
C ASN A 129 -0.69 20.87 -4.03
N ASN A 130 0.30 20.63 -4.89
CA ASN A 130 1.29 19.56 -4.75
C ASN A 130 2.65 20.08 -4.23
N ASP A 131 2.70 21.28 -3.66
CA ASP A 131 3.93 21.92 -3.19
C ASP A 131 4.28 21.53 -1.74
N ILE A 132 5.30 20.68 -1.55
CA ILE A 132 5.85 20.37 -0.22
C ILE A 132 7.02 21.30 0.18
N CYS A 133 7.37 22.29 -0.63
CA CYS A 133 8.49 23.18 -0.38
C CYS A 133 8.10 24.41 0.44
N GLY A 134 6.83 24.85 0.36
CA GLY A 134 6.33 26.07 1.02
C GLY A 134 6.68 26.20 2.51
N THR A 135 6.67 25.09 3.26
CA THR A 135 6.96 25.09 4.71
C THR A 135 8.41 25.43 5.04
N LEU A 136 9.35 25.35 4.09
CA LEU A 136 10.75 25.72 4.30
C LEU A 136 10.95 27.25 4.38
N ALA A 137 9.99 28.06 3.95
CA ALA A 137 10.04 29.51 4.04
C ALA A 137 9.91 29.98 5.50
N ARG A 138 11.04 29.99 6.20
CA ARG A 138 11.18 30.26 7.64
C ARG A 138 12.50 30.98 7.94
N THR A 139 12.65 31.37 9.20
CA THR A 139 13.87 31.97 9.74
C THR A 139 14.60 30.96 10.60
N TYR A 140 15.86 30.68 10.24
CA TYR A 140 16.71 29.67 10.83
C TYR A 140 17.84 30.35 11.61
N PRO A 141 17.90 30.21 12.94
CA PRO A 141 19.08 30.57 13.71
C PRO A 141 20.21 29.58 13.38
N LEU A 142 21.39 30.11 13.02
CA LEU A 142 22.58 29.32 12.71
C LEU A 142 23.61 29.45 13.84
N ASN A 143 24.54 28.51 13.89
CA ASN A 143 25.63 28.55 14.86
C ASN A 143 26.60 29.69 14.56
N ASN A 144 27.28 30.19 15.60
CA ASN A 144 28.26 31.28 15.46
C ASN A 144 29.45 30.94 14.56
N THR A 145 29.71 29.66 14.35
CA THR A 145 30.78 29.15 13.47
C THR A 145 30.43 29.22 11.99
N VAL A 146 29.16 29.41 11.64
CA VAL A 146 28.72 29.46 10.24
C VAL A 146 29.08 30.82 9.64
N THR A 147 29.74 30.78 8.48
CA THR A 147 30.15 31.95 7.70
C THR A 147 29.69 31.83 6.26
N ILE A 148 29.83 32.91 5.49
CA ILE A 148 29.60 32.90 4.04
C ILE A 148 30.45 31.80 3.39
N GLY A 149 29.83 31.00 2.51
CA GLY A 149 30.46 29.84 1.87
C GLY A 149 30.30 28.53 2.66
N SER A 150 29.84 28.58 3.92
CA SER A 150 29.52 27.38 4.68
C SER A 150 28.33 26.64 4.07
N SER A 151 28.37 25.31 4.12
CA SER A 151 27.26 24.46 3.71
C SER A 151 26.44 24.08 4.93
N VAL A 152 25.14 24.40 4.92
CA VAL A 152 24.21 24.12 6.02
C VAL A 152 23.05 23.27 5.53
N VAL A 153 22.51 22.41 6.38
CA VAL A 153 21.30 21.65 6.08
C VAL A 153 20.15 22.15 6.95
N LEU A 154 18.98 22.35 6.34
CA LEU A 154 17.81 22.90 7.00
C LEU A 154 16.79 21.80 7.29
N GLY A 155 16.11 21.93 8.43
CA GLY A 155 15.01 21.06 8.83
C GLY A 155 13.83 21.87 9.36
N VAL A 156 12.61 21.37 9.19
CA VAL A 156 11.40 21.94 9.79
C VAL A 156 10.53 20.80 10.28
N VAL A 157 10.06 20.87 11.52
CA VAL A 157 9.10 19.93 12.08
C VAL A 157 7.84 20.69 12.48
N VAL A 158 6.69 20.25 11.98
CA VAL A 158 5.37 20.78 12.34
C VAL A 158 4.46 19.62 12.70
N ASP A 159 3.95 19.62 13.92
CA ASP A 159 2.88 18.75 14.35
C ASP A 159 1.53 19.46 14.28
N THR A 160 0.51 18.72 13.87
CA THR A 160 -0.85 19.23 13.64
C THR A 160 -1.88 18.31 14.24
N LEU A 161 -2.95 18.90 14.77
CA LEU A 161 -4.10 18.18 15.30
C LEU A 161 -5.30 18.45 14.41
N THR A 162 -5.88 17.38 13.86
CA THR A 162 -7.08 17.43 13.03
C THR A 162 -8.31 17.31 13.92
N TYR A 163 -9.21 18.28 13.80
CA TYR A 163 -10.50 18.30 14.46
C TYR A 163 -11.57 17.72 13.53
N MET A 164 -12.39 16.82 14.07
CA MET A 164 -13.40 16.08 13.32
C MET A 164 -14.77 16.24 14.00
N ARG A 165 -15.83 16.46 13.22
CA ARG A 165 -17.20 16.57 13.72
C ARG A 165 -18.09 15.53 13.07
N GLY A 166 -18.92 14.88 13.88
CA GLY A 166 -19.80 13.79 13.47
C GLY A 166 -19.08 12.44 13.42
N ASN A 167 -19.75 11.44 12.86
CA ASN A 167 -19.18 10.11 12.65
C ASN A 167 -19.23 9.74 11.15
N ALA A 168 -18.39 8.77 10.75
CA ALA A 168 -18.24 8.38 9.35
C ALA A 168 -19.56 7.94 8.70
N PHE A 169 -20.42 7.24 9.44
CA PHE A 169 -21.72 6.78 8.94
C PHE A 169 -22.69 7.94 8.70
N ALA A 170 -22.72 8.94 9.59
CA ALA A 170 -23.55 10.13 9.42
C ALA A 170 -23.08 11.00 8.25
N GLN A 171 -21.77 11.06 7.97
CA GLN A 171 -21.22 11.72 6.79
C GLN A 171 -21.52 10.95 5.50
N PHE A 172 -21.50 9.60 5.55
CA PHE A 172 -21.75 8.76 4.38
C PHE A 172 -23.23 8.68 4.00
N PHE A 173 -24.13 8.59 4.98
CA PHE A 173 -25.57 8.48 4.77
C PHE A 173 -26.33 9.80 4.93
N GLY A 174 -25.69 10.86 5.42
CA GLY A 174 -26.31 12.14 5.68
C GLY A 174 -25.98 13.20 4.64
N THR A 175 -26.65 14.35 4.76
CA THR A 175 -26.31 15.57 4.02
C THR A 175 -25.19 16.31 4.73
N ALA A 176 -24.20 16.82 3.98
CA ALA A 176 -23.13 17.63 4.54
C ALA A 176 -23.70 18.81 5.35
N ASP A 177 -23.24 18.96 6.60
CA ASP A 177 -23.66 20.06 7.46
C ASP A 177 -23.14 21.39 6.87
N PRO A 178 -24.02 22.35 6.53
CA PRO A 178 -23.61 23.62 5.94
C PRO A 178 -22.80 24.51 6.90
N ASN A 179 -22.86 24.27 8.22
CA ASN A 179 -22.19 25.08 9.23
C ASN A 179 -20.77 24.60 9.51
N VAL A 180 -19.87 24.72 8.53
CA VAL A 180 -18.46 24.34 8.66
C VAL A 180 -17.66 25.44 9.38
N ALA A 181 -16.70 25.07 10.23
CA ALA A 181 -15.79 26.02 10.85
C ALA A 181 -14.99 26.81 9.80
N ALA A 182 -14.80 28.11 10.03
CA ALA A 182 -14.00 28.95 9.14
C ALA A 182 -12.51 28.57 9.23
N VAL A 183 -11.77 28.77 8.13
CA VAL A 183 -10.32 28.58 8.14
C VAL A 183 -9.68 29.52 9.17
N GLY A 184 -8.90 28.94 10.08
CA GLY A 184 -8.26 29.69 11.18
C GLY A 184 -9.08 29.77 12.48
N SER A 185 -10.21 29.07 12.60
CA SER A 185 -10.93 28.96 13.87
C SER A 185 -10.04 28.37 14.98
N ASN A 186 -10.11 28.98 16.17
CA ASN A 186 -9.35 28.54 17.34
C ASN A 186 -9.94 27.27 17.97
N HIS A 187 -9.14 26.59 18.79
CA HIS A 187 -9.54 25.36 19.48
C HIS A 187 -10.88 25.44 20.21
N SER A 188 -11.13 26.52 20.98
CA SER A 188 -12.39 26.68 21.72
C SER A 188 -13.59 26.77 20.79
N VAL A 189 -13.47 27.56 19.71
CA VAL A 189 -14.52 27.70 18.69
C VAL A 189 -14.82 26.34 18.03
N LEU A 190 -13.79 25.55 17.74
CA LEU A 190 -13.96 24.22 17.17
C LEU A 190 -14.71 23.29 18.14
N LEU A 191 -14.40 23.32 19.43
CA LEU A 191 -15.12 22.55 20.46
C LEU A 191 -16.58 23.00 20.58
N ASP A 192 -16.83 24.32 20.60
CA ASP A 192 -18.18 24.89 20.70
C ASP A 192 -19.04 24.52 19.49
N MET A 193 -18.42 24.40 18.31
CA MET A 193 -19.06 23.93 17.09
C MET A 193 -19.21 22.40 17.02
N GLY A 194 -18.79 21.67 18.06
CA GLY A 194 -18.92 20.21 18.17
C GLY A 194 -17.81 19.41 17.48
N TYR A 195 -16.73 20.05 17.05
CA TYR A 195 -15.56 19.32 16.55
C TYR A 195 -14.74 18.78 17.72
N LEU A 196 -14.34 17.51 17.62
CA LEU A 196 -13.49 16.84 18.59
C LEU A 196 -12.09 16.62 18.01
N PRO A 197 -11.02 16.75 18.83
CA PRO A 197 -9.68 16.42 18.38
C PRO A 197 -9.60 14.92 18.06
N GLY A 198 -9.19 14.59 16.83
CA GLY A 198 -9.20 13.22 16.33
C GLY A 198 -7.82 12.67 16.01
N ARG A 199 -7.15 13.25 15.01
CA ARG A 199 -5.88 12.71 14.47
C ARG A 199 -4.73 13.68 14.66
N VAL A 200 -3.58 13.15 15.05
CA VAL A 200 -2.33 13.90 15.07
C VAL A 200 -1.49 13.48 13.87
N ASN A 201 -0.89 14.46 13.20
CA ASN A 201 0.09 14.21 12.14
C ASN A 201 1.33 15.06 12.40
N THR A 202 2.50 14.53 12.03
CA THR A 202 3.76 15.25 12.15
C THR A 202 4.48 15.28 10.82
N ASP A 203 4.79 16.48 10.35
CA ASP A 203 5.49 16.75 9.10
C ASP A 203 6.91 17.20 9.40
N MET A 204 7.87 16.30 9.19
CA MET A 204 9.30 16.62 9.24
C MET A 204 9.82 16.76 7.81
N ARG A 205 10.37 17.94 7.49
CA ARG A 205 11.01 18.22 6.21
C ARG A 205 12.48 18.48 6.41
N LEU A 206 13.32 17.80 5.65
CA LEU A 206 14.78 17.88 5.72
C LEU A 206 15.33 18.19 4.32
N THR A 207 16.38 18.99 4.24
CA THR A 207 16.91 19.45 2.95
C THR A 207 18.30 18.91 2.66
N THR A 208 18.65 18.86 1.37
CA THR A 208 20.05 18.74 0.95
C THR A 208 20.83 20.01 1.33
N PRO A 209 22.17 19.94 1.36
CA PRO A 209 22.97 21.08 1.81
C PRO A 209 22.77 22.34 0.96
N LEU A 210 22.65 23.47 1.64
CA LEU A 210 22.53 24.81 1.11
C LEU A 210 23.80 25.60 1.43
N VAL A 211 24.42 26.18 0.42
CA VAL A 211 25.60 27.05 0.60
C VAL A 211 25.16 28.46 0.98
N VAL A 212 25.66 28.96 2.10
CA VAL A 212 25.34 30.30 2.59
C VAL A 212 26.03 31.37 1.72
N ALA A 213 25.28 32.38 1.30
CA ALA A 213 25.76 33.45 0.41
C ALA A 213 25.70 34.82 1.09
N ALA A 214 26.60 35.73 0.71
CA ALA A 214 26.71 37.08 1.29
C ALA A 214 25.55 38.02 0.91
N LYS A 215 24.89 37.73 -0.21
CA LYS A 215 23.77 38.52 -0.76
C LYS A 215 22.54 37.65 -0.84
N ALA A 216 21.38 38.29 -1.05
CA ALA A 216 20.17 37.58 -1.42
C ALA A 216 20.45 36.68 -2.62
N ASN A 217 20.16 35.39 -2.47
CA ASN A 217 20.44 34.40 -3.49
C ASN A 217 19.23 33.48 -3.67
N ALA A 218 19.17 32.82 -4.83
CA ALA A 218 18.17 31.81 -5.13
C ALA A 218 18.84 30.56 -5.69
N THR A 219 18.43 29.39 -5.19
CA THR A 219 19.03 28.10 -5.56
C THR A 219 17.98 27.01 -5.48
N ASN A 220 18.19 25.93 -6.23
CA ASN A 220 17.38 24.73 -6.11
C ASN A 220 18.01 23.76 -5.12
N ILE A 221 17.20 23.25 -4.20
CA ILE A 221 17.59 22.24 -3.20
C ILE A 221 16.56 21.12 -3.20
N SER A 222 16.99 19.89 -2.91
CA SER A 222 16.04 18.80 -2.73
C SER A 222 15.50 18.81 -1.30
N ALA A 223 14.21 18.63 -1.13
CA ALA A 223 13.53 18.53 0.15
C ALA A 223 12.90 17.15 0.31
N TYR A 224 13.30 16.47 1.37
CA TYR A 224 12.73 15.21 1.82
C TYR A 224 11.64 15.48 2.85
N ARG A 225 10.54 14.77 2.73
CA ARG A 225 9.41 14.85 3.66
C ARG A 225 9.19 13.50 4.33
N PHE A 226 9.06 13.53 5.65
CA PHE A 226 8.65 12.43 6.49
C PHE A 226 7.36 12.86 7.19
N PHE A 227 6.23 12.45 6.63
CA PHE A 227 4.91 12.83 7.12
C PHE A 227 4.26 11.65 7.83
N SER A 228 4.47 11.60 9.14
CA SER A 228 3.97 10.54 10.01
C SER A 228 2.52 10.82 10.42
N LYS A 229 1.66 9.81 10.25
CA LYS A 229 0.24 9.82 10.62
C LYS A 229 -0.04 8.67 11.57
N SER A 230 -0.80 8.91 12.64
CA SER A 230 -1.42 7.83 13.42
C SER A 230 -2.92 7.75 13.14
N PHE A 231 -3.38 6.56 12.76
CA PHE A 231 -4.80 6.31 12.47
C PHE A 231 -5.59 5.84 13.69
N CYS A 232 -4.91 5.49 14.78
CA CYS A 232 -5.51 5.01 16.03
C CYS A 232 -4.69 5.41 17.25
N SER A 233 -5.37 5.48 18.40
CA SER A 233 -4.76 5.65 19.72
C SER A 233 -3.84 4.46 19.99
N ALA A 234 -2.55 4.71 20.19
CA ALA A 234 -1.50 3.71 20.49
C ALA A 234 -1.03 2.80 19.33
N CYS A 235 -1.33 3.14 18.07
CA CYS A 235 -0.75 2.44 16.93
C CYS A 235 0.60 3.02 16.53
N SER A 236 1.48 2.17 16.00
CA SER A 236 2.69 2.63 15.32
C SER A 236 2.31 3.59 14.18
N PRO A 237 2.97 4.75 14.08
CA PRO A 237 2.67 5.71 13.02
C PRO A 237 3.18 5.19 11.68
N ALA A 238 2.35 5.32 10.65
CA ALA A 238 2.79 5.12 9.27
C ALA A 238 3.33 6.44 8.73
N THR A 239 4.43 6.39 7.98
CA THR A 239 5.13 7.60 7.52
C THR A 239 5.12 7.68 6.01
N GLU A 240 4.44 8.69 5.48
CA GLU A 240 4.49 9.07 4.08
C GLU A 240 5.83 9.75 3.79
N LEU A 241 6.50 9.29 2.73
CA LEU A 241 7.78 9.82 2.29
C LEU A 241 7.57 10.67 1.05
N GLY A 242 8.25 11.80 0.97
CA GLY A 242 8.22 12.65 -0.21
C GLY A 242 9.61 13.16 -0.56
N LEU A 243 9.86 13.41 -1.84
CA LEU A 243 11.06 14.09 -2.32
C LEU A 243 10.71 15.02 -3.48
N ASP A 244 10.96 16.32 -3.28
CA ASP A 244 10.73 17.37 -4.26
C ASP A 244 12.01 18.19 -4.50
N LEU A 245 12.10 18.79 -5.68
CA LEU A 245 13.05 19.85 -5.97
C LEU A 245 12.42 21.21 -5.67
N CYS A 246 12.95 21.90 -4.66
CA CYS A 246 12.47 23.18 -4.19
C CYS A 246 13.33 24.32 -4.70
N SER A 247 12.72 25.34 -5.30
CA SER A 247 13.38 26.61 -5.57
C SER A 247 13.23 27.52 -4.35
N ILE A 248 14.37 27.87 -3.73
CA ILE A 248 14.39 28.70 -2.53
C ILE A 248 15.05 30.04 -2.81
N SER A 249 14.49 31.10 -2.22
CA SER A 249 15.14 32.41 -2.15
C SER A 249 15.47 32.72 -0.69
N TYR A 250 16.71 33.09 -0.41
CA TYR A 250 17.18 33.29 0.96
C TYR A 250 18.12 34.48 1.10
N THR A 251 18.23 34.96 2.33
CA THR A 251 19.18 35.99 2.76
C THR A 251 19.83 35.55 4.05
N PHE A 252 21.15 35.74 4.16
CA PHE A 252 21.90 35.47 5.37
C PHE A 252 22.42 36.77 5.97
N ASN A 253 22.24 36.92 7.28
CA ASN A 253 22.83 37.99 8.07
C ASN A 253 23.98 37.41 8.91
N ASP A 254 25.20 37.78 8.56
CA ASP A 254 26.41 37.27 9.21
C ASP A 254 26.60 37.81 10.64
N THR A 255 26.08 39.01 10.93
CA THR A 255 26.17 39.61 12.28
C THR A 255 25.24 38.90 13.26
N SER A 256 23.99 38.63 12.87
CA SER A 256 23.01 37.96 13.74
C SER A 256 23.05 36.44 13.63
N LYS A 257 23.81 35.88 12.67
CA LYS A 257 23.86 34.45 12.34
C LYS A 257 22.47 33.87 12.07
N VAL A 258 21.69 34.61 11.28
CA VAL A 258 20.32 34.21 10.92
C VAL A 258 20.22 34.07 9.41
N LEU A 259 19.71 32.92 8.98
CA LEU A 259 19.32 32.65 7.61
C LEU A 259 17.80 32.76 7.49
N THR A 260 17.34 33.65 6.61
CA THR A 260 15.92 33.82 6.32
C THR A 260 15.62 33.33 4.92
N VAL A 261 14.81 32.29 4.82
CA VAL A 261 14.25 31.81 3.55
C VAL A 261 12.98 32.62 3.28
N LYS A 262 13.03 33.52 2.28
CA LYS A 262 11.96 34.45 1.94
C LYS A 262 10.83 33.77 1.16
N SER A 263 11.19 32.90 0.23
CA SER A 263 10.25 32.05 -0.49
C SER A 263 10.85 30.67 -0.70
N SER A 264 9.97 29.67 -0.77
CA SER A 264 10.31 28.30 -1.11
C SER A 264 9.11 27.70 -1.81
N GLN A 265 9.29 27.17 -3.02
CA GLN A 265 8.23 26.57 -3.83
C GLN A 265 8.77 25.40 -4.63
N ALA A 266 7.96 24.37 -4.85
CA ALA A 266 8.30 23.27 -5.74
C ALA A 266 8.48 23.79 -7.18
N VAL A 267 9.48 23.26 -7.88
CA VAL A 267 9.72 23.60 -9.29
C VAL A 267 8.68 22.92 -10.18
N TYR A 268 7.79 23.71 -10.79
CA TYR A 268 6.77 23.17 -11.69
C TYR A 268 7.36 22.46 -12.91
N GLY A 269 6.69 21.40 -13.33
CA GLY A 269 7.18 20.51 -14.40
C GLY A 269 8.19 19.47 -13.92
N THR A 270 8.56 19.47 -12.63
CA THR A 270 9.32 18.37 -12.01
C THR A 270 8.37 17.37 -11.33
N TYR A 271 8.93 16.30 -10.77
CA TYR A 271 8.16 15.21 -10.17
C TYR A 271 8.30 15.20 -8.65
N HIS A 272 7.18 15.00 -7.97
CA HIS A 272 7.10 14.60 -6.57
C HIS A 272 7.27 13.09 -6.50
N ALA A 273 8.40 12.63 -5.96
CA ALA A 273 8.58 11.22 -5.67
C ALA A 273 7.89 10.90 -4.34
N LEU A 274 7.01 9.89 -4.34
CA LEU A 274 6.22 9.48 -3.18
C LEU A 274 6.65 8.10 -2.74
N GLY A 275 6.80 7.92 -1.44
CA GLY A 275 7.04 6.64 -0.80
C GLY A 275 6.26 6.48 0.50
N PHE A 276 6.45 5.34 1.14
CA PHE A 276 5.72 5.01 2.37
C PHE A 276 6.53 4.06 3.25
N ILE A 277 6.53 4.32 4.55
CA ILE A 277 7.11 3.45 5.59
C ILE A 277 5.99 3.01 6.53
N PHE A 278 5.93 1.70 6.80
CA PHE A 278 5.06 1.12 7.81
C PHE A 278 5.69 -0.14 8.40
N ASP A 279 5.25 -0.50 9.59
CA ASP A 279 5.82 -1.64 10.31
C ASP A 279 5.51 -2.97 9.61
N ARG A 280 6.48 -3.88 9.68
CA ARG A 280 6.30 -5.27 9.29
C ARG A 280 5.40 -5.93 10.32
N SER A 281 4.13 -6.12 9.98
CA SER A 281 3.23 -6.94 10.77
C SER A 281 3.38 -8.42 10.39
N TRP A 282 2.89 -9.31 11.25
CA TRP A 282 2.81 -10.74 10.92
C TRP A 282 1.65 -11.06 9.97
N THR A 283 0.78 -10.09 9.70
CA THR A 283 -0.40 -10.24 8.84
C THR A 283 -0.03 -10.63 7.40
N PRO A 284 0.95 -10.00 6.73
CA PRO A 284 1.46 -10.46 5.43
C PRO A 284 1.95 -11.91 5.45
N MET A 285 2.61 -12.35 6.53
CA MET A 285 3.10 -13.73 6.65
C MET A 285 1.94 -14.73 6.77
N LEU A 286 0.93 -14.41 7.58
CA LEU A 286 -0.31 -15.21 7.67
C LEU A 286 -1.03 -15.26 6.33
N SER A 287 -1.08 -14.15 5.60
CA SER A 287 -1.66 -14.08 4.25
C SER A 287 -0.91 -15.01 3.29
N ILE A 288 0.43 -15.00 3.27
CA ILE A 288 1.23 -15.92 2.45
C ILE A 288 0.97 -17.38 2.81
N CYS A 289 0.91 -17.72 4.10
CA CYS A 289 0.59 -19.08 4.55
C CYS A 289 -0.81 -19.52 4.13
N ALA A 290 -1.81 -18.67 4.31
CA ALA A 290 -3.18 -18.93 3.87
C ALA A 290 -3.25 -19.12 2.35
N ARG A 291 -2.50 -18.33 1.58
CA ARG A 291 -2.39 -18.45 0.12
C ARG A 291 -1.76 -19.78 -0.29
N ALA A 292 -0.65 -20.17 0.34
CA ALA A 292 0.02 -21.45 0.06
C ALA A 292 -0.88 -22.66 0.38
N LEU A 293 -1.56 -22.65 1.53
CA LEU A 293 -2.50 -23.70 1.92
C LEU A 293 -3.69 -23.79 0.96
N SER A 294 -4.17 -22.66 0.48
CA SER A 294 -5.26 -22.62 -0.49
C SER A 294 -4.86 -23.19 -1.84
N ILE A 295 -3.64 -22.88 -2.35
CA ILE A 295 -3.12 -23.50 -3.58
C ILE A 295 -3.02 -25.03 -3.42
N LEU A 296 -2.49 -25.49 -2.28
CA LEU A 296 -2.43 -26.93 -1.98
C LEU A 296 -3.83 -27.57 -1.94
N LEU A 297 -4.81 -26.89 -1.36
CA LEU A 297 -6.20 -27.33 -1.34
C LEU A 297 -6.78 -27.41 -2.77
N VAL A 298 -6.54 -26.42 -3.62
CA VAL A 298 -6.99 -26.45 -5.03
C VAL A 298 -6.37 -27.61 -5.79
N VAL A 299 -5.06 -27.86 -5.62
CA VAL A 299 -4.38 -29.01 -6.23
C VAL A 299 -4.96 -30.33 -5.72
N ALA A 300 -5.24 -30.43 -4.42
CA ALA A 300 -5.87 -31.60 -3.82
C ALA A 300 -7.30 -31.83 -4.35
N ILE A 301 -8.12 -30.78 -4.40
CA ILE A 301 -9.48 -30.83 -4.95
C ILE A 301 -9.45 -31.21 -6.42
N TYR A 302 -8.56 -30.63 -7.23
CA TYR A 302 -8.40 -31.01 -8.64
C TYR A 302 -7.97 -32.49 -8.77
N ALA A 303 -7.02 -32.94 -7.95
CA ALA A 303 -6.57 -34.33 -7.95
C ALA A 303 -7.67 -35.32 -7.55
N VAL A 304 -8.57 -34.93 -6.64
CA VAL A 304 -9.72 -35.72 -6.19
C VAL A 304 -10.90 -35.63 -7.18
N SER A 305 -11.17 -34.47 -7.77
CA SER A 305 -12.24 -34.24 -8.77
C SER A 305 -12.03 -35.07 -10.04
N GLN A 306 -10.79 -35.35 -10.43
CA GLN A 306 -10.48 -36.23 -11.57
C GLN A 306 -10.68 -37.72 -11.27
N ARG A 307 -11.14 -38.08 -10.06
CA ARG A 307 -11.31 -39.46 -9.62
C ARG A 307 -12.71 -39.66 -9.06
N THR A 308 -13.55 -40.41 -9.78
CA THR A 308 -14.82 -40.91 -9.26
C THR A 308 -14.63 -42.31 -8.71
N VAL A 309 -15.13 -42.55 -7.51
CA VAL A 309 -15.30 -43.89 -6.95
C VAL A 309 -16.61 -44.45 -7.47
N VAL A 310 -16.54 -45.55 -8.21
CA VAL A 310 -17.74 -46.34 -8.53
C VAL A 310 -17.87 -47.39 -7.44
N TRP A 311 -18.91 -47.26 -6.61
CA TRP A 311 -19.30 -48.33 -5.70
C TRP A 311 -19.93 -49.43 -6.53
N ILE A 312 -19.27 -50.60 -6.59
CA ILE A 312 -19.80 -51.78 -7.28
C ILE A 312 -20.85 -52.40 -6.34
N ASP A 313 -22.05 -52.69 -6.85
CA ASP A 313 -23.07 -53.41 -6.08
C ASP A 313 -22.51 -54.74 -5.57
N GLU A 314 -22.68 -54.97 -4.27
CA GLU A 314 -21.85 -55.86 -3.46
C GLU A 314 -21.98 -57.36 -3.77
N SER A 315 -22.88 -57.78 -4.66
CA SER A 315 -23.29 -59.20 -4.76
C SER A 315 -22.21 -60.16 -5.26
N ASP A 316 -21.17 -59.69 -5.96
CA ASP A 316 -20.20 -60.56 -6.66
C ASP A 316 -18.75 -60.52 -6.12
N LEU A 317 -18.49 -59.81 -5.02
CA LEU A 317 -17.12 -59.61 -4.50
C LEU A 317 -16.82 -60.46 -3.25
N SER A 318 -15.65 -61.10 -3.22
CA SER A 318 -15.15 -61.83 -2.04
C SER A 318 -14.93 -60.87 -0.85
N TRP A 319 -15.07 -61.36 0.38
CA TRP A 319 -15.01 -60.53 1.60
C TRP A 319 -13.70 -59.75 1.74
N TRP A 320 -12.56 -60.34 1.35
CA TRP A 320 -11.26 -59.66 1.34
C TRP A 320 -11.23 -58.54 0.30
N THR A 321 -11.77 -58.80 -0.89
CA THR A 321 -11.85 -57.79 -1.95
C THR A 321 -12.78 -56.65 -1.54
N ARG A 322 -13.86 -56.94 -0.80
CA ARG A 322 -14.75 -55.91 -0.23
C ARG A 322 -14.05 -55.03 0.78
N LEU A 323 -13.27 -55.60 1.70
CA LEU A 323 -12.49 -54.83 2.67
C LEU A 323 -11.48 -53.91 1.96
N VAL A 324 -10.78 -54.43 0.96
CA VAL A 324 -9.86 -53.64 0.13
C VAL A 324 -10.61 -52.55 -0.65
N HIS A 325 -11.80 -52.83 -1.19
CA HIS A 325 -12.61 -51.85 -1.90
C HIS A 325 -13.18 -50.76 -0.98
N PHE A 326 -13.44 -51.08 0.29
CA PHE A 326 -13.94 -50.13 1.29
C PHE A 326 -12.87 -49.12 1.70
N VAL A 327 -11.62 -49.58 1.88
CA VAL A 327 -10.49 -48.72 2.27
C VAL A 327 -9.85 -48.03 1.06
N ALA A 328 -9.81 -48.70 -0.10
CA ALA A 328 -9.15 -48.22 -1.32
C ALA A 328 -9.94 -48.66 -2.57
N PRO A 329 -11.09 -48.03 -2.86
CA PRO A 329 -11.91 -48.38 -4.02
C PRO A 329 -11.16 -48.14 -5.33
N LYS A 330 -11.54 -48.88 -6.38
CA LYS A 330 -10.97 -48.64 -7.72
C LYS A 330 -11.37 -47.25 -8.20
N GLN A 331 -10.37 -46.39 -8.39
CA GLN A 331 -10.55 -45.03 -8.87
C GLN A 331 -10.52 -45.02 -10.40
N TYR A 332 -11.59 -44.54 -11.03
CA TYR A 332 -11.65 -44.34 -12.47
C TYR A 332 -11.58 -42.84 -12.79
N ARG A 333 -10.88 -42.50 -13.89
CA ARG A 333 -10.85 -41.12 -14.41
C ARG A 333 -12.18 -40.83 -15.11
N GLN A 334 -13.17 -40.38 -14.35
CA GLN A 334 -14.31 -39.65 -14.91
C GLN A 334 -14.33 -38.25 -14.27
N PRO A 335 -14.63 -37.20 -15.06
CA PRO A 335 -14.66 -35.83 -14.54
C PRO A 335 -15.78 -35.69 -13.52
N CYS A 336 -15.44 -35.49 -12.25
CA CYS A 336 -16.40 -35.14 -11.21
C CYS A 336 -16.61 -33.61 -11.24
N LEU A 337 -17.82 -33.18 -11.59
CA LEU A 337 -18.21 -31.76 -11.64
C LEU A 337 -18.54 -31.16 -10.27
N ALA A 338 -18.21 -31.86 -9.17
CA ALA A 338 -18.61 -31.47 -7.81
C ALA A 338 -17.92 -30.19 -7.30
N PHE A 339 -16.72 -29.88 -7.79
CA PHE A 339 -16.01 -28.65 -7.46
C PHE A 339 -15.30 -28.13 -8.72
N ARG A 340 -15.59 -26.88 -9.10
CA ARG A 340 -14.94 -26.18 -10.21
C ARG A 340 -14.02 -25.09 -9.65
N VAL A 341 -13.05 -24.67 -10.45
CA VAL A 341 -12.07 -23.62 -10.04
C VAL A 341 -12.78 -22.29 -9.72
N SER A 342 -13.92 -22.02 -10.38
CA SER A 342 -14.79 -20.87 -10.09
C SER A 342 -15.41 -20.87 -8.69
N ASP A 343 -15.48 -22.03 -8.03
CA ASP A 343 -16.10 -22.17 -6.69
C ASP A 343 -15.10 -21.83 -5.57
N VAL A 344 -13.83 -21.65 -5.92
CA VAL A 344 -12.77 -21.25 -5.01
C VAL A 344 -12.80 -19.73 -4.87
N CYS A 345 -13.63 -19.24 -3.95
CA CYS A 345 -13.68 -17.83 -3.59
C CYS A 345 -12.45 -17.46 -2.74
N PHE A 346 -11.48 -16.82 -3.39
CA PHE A 346 -10.30 -16.27 -2.75
C PHE A 346 -10.55 -14.79 -2.43
N ASN A 347 -11.09 -14.50 -1.25
CA ASN A 347 -11.20 -13.13 -0.79
C ASN A 347 -10.25 -12.93 0.39
N SER A 348 -9.01 -12.53 0.11
CA SER A 348 -7.99 -12.28 1.14
C SER A 348 -8.07 -10.87 1.74
N ASP A 349 -9.00 -10.02 1.30
CA ASP A 349 -9.07 -8.61 1.69
C ASP A 349 -9.49 -8.36 3.15
N VAL A 350 -9.82 -9.41 3.92
CA VAL A 350 -10.07 -9.29 5.37
C VAL A 350 -8.75 -9.17 6.16
N TYR A 351 -7.62 -9.60 5.59
CA TYR A 351 -6.34 -9.72 6.29
C TYR A 351 -5.16 -9.18 5.47
N VAL A 352 -5.27 -7.95 4.95
CA VAL A 352 -4.11 -7.19 4.44
C VAL A 352 -3.36 -6.55 5.59
#